data_AF-A0A914MV68-F1
#
_entry.id   AF-A0A914MV68-F1
#
_cell.length_a   1.000
_cell.length_b   1.000
_cell.length_c   1.000
_cell.angle_alpha   90.00
_cell.angle_beta   90.00
_cell.angle_gamma   90.00
#
_symmetry.space_group_name_H-M   'P 1'
#
loop_
_entity.id
_entity.type
_entity.pdbx_description
1 polymer ?
#
loop_
_entity_poly.entity_id
_entity_poly.type
_entity_poly.pdbx_seq_one_letter_code
_entity_poly.pdbx_strand_id
1 'polypeptide(L)'
;MGIVEAINNCLSKFPKEIQLLMSANIVLIGGNSLFAGYLERILTDLRCSVDETLPLEVLLAPNPIAHAWNCANNIFSNKSGESFDTWNFSSKTVTRTEYEENGLNICQKRFNNYWLDENNILNIQED
;
A
#
# COMPACT_ATOMS: atom_id res chain seq x y z
N MET A 1 -12.79 10.77 -13.70
CA MET A 1 -12.63 10.47 -12.27
C MET A 1 -11.44 11.25 -11.75
N GLY A 2 -11.65 12.11 -10.76
CA GLY A 2 -10.57 12.84 -10.08
C GLY A 2 -9.87 11.99 -9.00
N ILE A 3 -8.80 12.52 -8.41
CA ILE A 3 -8.04 11.81 -7.36
C ILE A 3 -8.90 11.52 -6.12
N VAL A 4 -9.77 12.45 -5.70
CA VAL A 4 -10.65 12.30 -4.54
C VAL A 4 -11.70 11.21 -4.78
N GLU A 5 -12.37 11.27 -5.93
CA GLU A 5 -13.34 10.24 -6.35
C GLU A 5 -12.68 8.87 -6.47
N ALA A 6 -11.45 8.82 -6.97
CA ALA A 6 -10.68 7.58 -7.08
C ALA A 6 -10.39 6.98 -5.70
N ILE A 7 -9.95 7.81 -4.73
CA ILE A 7 -9.70 7.34 -3.36
C ILE A 7 -11.00 6.85 -2.72
N ASN A 8 -12.09 7.60 -2.82
CA ASN A 8 -13.38 7.18 -2.26
C ASN A 8 -13.89 5.88 -2.91
N ASN A 9 -13.76 5.75 -4.23
CA ASN A 9 -14.10 4.51 -4.93
C ASN A 9 -13.27 3.33 -4.42
N CYS A 10 -11.96 3.51 -4.23
CA CYS A 10 -11.09 2.49 -3.66
C CYS A 10 -11.50 2.12 -2.23
N LEU A 11 -11.80 3.11 -1.37
CA LEU A 11 -12.28 2.87 -0.01
C LEU A 11 -13.57 2.05 -0.02
N SER A 12 -14.54 2.40 -0.87
CA SER A 12 -15.83 1.70 -0.96
C SER A 12 -15.73 0.24 -1.40
N LYS A 13 -14.62 -0.16 -2.03
CA LYS A 13 -14.38 -1.56 -2.45
C LYS A 13 -13.88 -2.45 -1.32
N PHE A 14 -13.40 -1.87 -0.23
CA PHE A 14 -13.05 -2.66 0.94
C PHE A 14 -14.31 -3.04 1.73
N PRO A 15 -14.30 -4.20 2.39
CA PRO A 15 -15.26 -4.50 3.45
C PRO A 15 -15.31 -3.42 4.53
N LYS A 16 -16.50 -3.22 5.12
CA LYS A 16 -16.78 -2.12 6.07
C LYS A 16 -15.79 -2.06 7.23
N GLU A 17 -15.39 -3.22 7.74
CA GLU A 17 -14.45 -3.36 8.86
C GLU A 17 -13.06 -2.84 8.50
N ILE A 18 -12.64 -3.03 7.24
CA ILE A 18 -11.34 -2.56 6.74
C ILE A 18 -11.40 -1.08 6.34
N GLN A 19 -12.55 -0.59 5.88
CA GLN A 19 -12.70 0.81 5.47
C GLN A 19 -12.25 1.77 6.57
N LEU A 20 -12.59 1.47 7.83
CA LEU A 20 -12.15 2.21 9.02
C LEU A 20 -10.61 2.29 9.11
N LEU A 21 -9.93 1.16 8.92
CA LEU A 21 -8.47 1.09 9.00
C LEU A 21 -7.80 1.83 7.84
N MET A 22 -8.33 1.69 6.62
CA MET A 22 -7.72 2.29 5.42
C MET A 22 -7.94 3.80 5.37
N SER A 23 -9.13 4.28 5.78
CA SER A 23 -9.43 5.72 5.81
C SER A 23 -8.63 6.48 6.88
N ALA A 24 -8.25 5.81 7.97
CA ALA A 24 -7.38 6.37 9.00
C ALA A 24 -5.88 6.33 8.65
N ASN A 25 -5.46 5.76 7.53
CA ASN A 25 -4.04 5.53 7.24
C ASN A 25 -3.67 5.85 5.79
N ILE A 26 -3.97 7.09 5.35
CA ILE A 26 -3.63 7.54 3.99
C ILE A 26 -2.31 8.31 4.03
N VAL A 27 -1.32 7.86 3.26
CA VAL A 27 -0.01 8.52 3.17
C VAL A 27 0.23 9.03 1.76
N LEU A 28 0.50 10.34 1.64
CA LEU A 28 0.88 10.99 0.39
C LEU A 28 2.40 10.88 0.19
N ILE A 29 2.80 10.33 -0.96
CA ILE A 29 4.20 10.19 -1.37
C ILE A 29 4.40 10.70 -2.80
N GLY A 30 5.66 10.82 -3.23
CA GLY A 30 6.04 11.26 -4.57
C GLY A 30 6.12 12.78 -4.71
N GLY A 31 6.74 13.25 -5.80
CA GLY A 31 7.04 14.67 -6.01
C GLY A 31 5.81 15.58 -6.08
N ASN A 32 4.70 15.10 -6.66
CA ASN A 32 3.46 15.89 -6.78
C ASN A 32 2.82 16.20 -5.42
N SER A 33 3.10 15.42 -4.38
CA SER A 33 2.57 15.70 -3.04
C SER A 33 3.18 16.95 -2.39
N LEU A 34 4.25 17.52 -2.96
CA LEU A 34 4.93 18.72 -2.48
C LEU A 34 4.33 20.03 -3.01
N PHE A 35 3.32 19.97 -3.89
CA PHE A 35 2.61 21.19 -4.27
C PHE A 35 1.95 21.81 -3.03
N ALA A 36 2.14 23.10 -2.82
CA ALA A 36 1.58 23.81 -1.68
C ALA A 36 0.05 23.70 -1.67
N GLY A 37 -0.53 23.38 -0.51
CA GLY A 37 -1.97 23.18 -0.36
C GLY A 37 -2.50 21.81 -0.83
N TYR A 38 -1.64 20.92 -1.35
CA TYR A 38 -2.10 19.63 -1.88
C TYR A 38 -2.68 18.73 -0.78
N LEU A 39 -2.00 18.62 0.37
CA LEU A 39 -2.48 17.84 1.52
C LEU A 39 -3.84 18.35 2.01
N GLU A 40 -3.94 19.66 2.22
CA GLU A 40 -5.13 20.34 2.72
C GLU A 40 -6.31 20.17 1.76
N ARG A 41 -6.03 20.26 0.45
CA ARG A 41 -7.03 20.06 -0.59
C ARG A 41 -7.55 18.63 -0.60
N ILE A 42 -6.65 17.64 -0.54
CA ILE A 42 -7.04 16.22 -0.51
C ILE A 42 -7.87 15.94 0.74
N LEU A 43 -7.43 16.39 1.91
CA LEU A 43 -8.13 16.16 3.16
C LEU A 43 -9.52 16.80 3.15
N THR A 44 -9.64 18.05 2.70
CA THR A 44 -10.92 18.77 2.66
C THR A 44 -11.90 18.10 1.69
N ASP A 45 -11.48 17.87 0.44
CA ASP A 45 -12.36 17.30 -0.56
C ASP A 45 -12.73 15.84 -0.23
N LEU A 46 -11.79 15.07 0.30
CA LEU A 46 -12.05 13.68 0.69
C LEU A 46 -13.00 13.61 1.88
N ARG A 47 -12.87 14.52 2.87
CA ARG A 47 -13.80 14.59 3.99
C ARG A 47 -15.23 14.90 3.55
N CYS A 48 -15.40 15.70 2.50
CA CYS A 48 -16.71 15.97 1.89
C CYS A 48 -17.26 14.79 1.07
N SER A 49 -16.41 13.84 0.67
CA SER A 49 -16.80 12.73 -0.20
C SER A 49 -17.00 11.39 0.53
N VAL A 50 -16.31 11.17 1.65
CA VAL A 50 -16.36 9.90 2.40
C VAL A 50 -17.39 9.97 3.54
N ASP A 51 -17.92 8.81 3.93
CA ASP A 51 -18.90 8.67 5.03
C ASP A 51 -18.38 9.33 6.32
N GLU A 52 -19.18 10.21 6.93
CA GLU A 52 -18.84 11.00 8.12
C GLU A 52 -18.45 10.16 9.33
N THR A 53 -18.91 8.90 9.39
CA THR A 53 -18.59 7.97 10.47
C THR A 53 -17.18 7.40 10.38
N LEU A 54 -16.56 7.44 9.20
CA LEU A 54 -15.20 6.95 9.00
C LEU A 54 -14.17 7.94 9.56
N PRO A 55 -13.20 7.47 10.35
CA PRO A 55 -12.04 8.28 10.70
C PRO A 55 -11.26 8.61 9.41
N LEU A 56 -10.87 9.87 9.24
CA LEU A 56 -10.12 10.28 8.06
C LEU A 56 -8.82 10.94 8.49
N GLU A 57 -7.70 10.31 8.13
CA GLU A 57 -6.38 10.84 8.36
C GLU A 57 -5.54 10.73 7.09
N VAL A 58 -5.01 11.87 6.66
CA VAL A 58 -4.13 11.98 5.50
C VAL A 58 -2.84 12.63 5.97
N LEU A 59 -1.72 11.96 5.73
CA LEU A 59 -0.39 12.38 6.16
C LEU A 59 0.50 12.59 4.94
N LEU A 60 1.30 13.65 4.96
CA LEU A 60 2.40 13.81 4.03
C LEU A 60 3.64 13.10 4.59
N ALA A 61 4.25 12.22 3.81
CA ALA A 61 5.49 11.58 4.24
C ALA A 61 6.59 12.63 4.51
N PRO A 62 7.48 12.45 5.51
CA PRO A 62 8.54 13.42 5.82
C PRO A 62 9.50 13.72 4.66
N ASN A 63 9.75 12.72 3.81
CA ASN A 63 10.50 12.88 2.56
C ASN A 63 9.76 12.15 1.44
N PRO A 64 8.71 12.76 0.84
CA PRO A 64 7.82 12.10 -0.11
C PRO A 64 8.56 11.58 -1.36
N ILE A 65 9.61 12.28 -1.79
CA ILE A 65 10.40 11.93 -2.97
C ILE A 65 11.18 10.64 -2.72
N ALA A 66 11.89 10.56 -1.59
CA ALA A 66 12.72 9.40 -1.25
C ALA A 66 11.96 8.32 -0.45
N HIS A 67 10.67 8.52 -0.15
CA HIS A 67 9.92 7.65 0.76
C HIS A 67 9.94 6.18 0.31
N ALA A 68 9.69 5.92 -0.97
CA ALA A 68 9.74 4.56 -1.52
C ALA A 68 11.11 3.90 -1.35
N TRP A 69 12.19 4.67 -1.58
CA TRP A 69 13.55 4.18 -1.39
C TRP A 69 13.87 3.94 0.08
N ASN A 70 13.47 4.84 0.98
CA ASN A 70 13.66 4.69 2.42
C ASN A 70 12.94 3.44 2.95
N CYS A 71 11.71 3.19 2.51
CA CYS A 71 10.97 1.99 2.87
C CYS A 71 11.68 0.71 2.41
N ALA A 72 12.12 0.68 1.15
CA ALA A 72 12.89 -0.47 0.64
C ALA A 72 14.19 -0.66 1.42
N ASN A 73 14.95 0.42 1.66
CA ASN A 73 16.18 0.39 2.43
C ASN A 73 15.95 -0.18 3.83
N ASN A 74 14.90 0.27 4.53
CA ASN A 74 14.54 -0.23 5.86
C ASN A 74 14.21 -1.73 5.84
N ILE A 75 13.45 -2.20 4.84
CA ILE A 75 13.14 -3.63 4.68
C ILE A 75 14.42 -4.46 4.48
N PHE A 76 15.38 -3.97 3.67
CA PHE A 76 16.61 -4.70 3.38
C PHE A 76 17.73 -4.54 4.42
N SER A 77 17.72 -3.46 5.19
CA SER A 77 18.70 -3.20 6.25
C SER A 77 18.41 -3.97 7.54
N ASN A 78 17.14 -4.28 7.81
CA ASN A 78 16.71 -5.03 8.99
C ASN A 78 16.98 -6.54 8.81
N LYS A 79 18.26 -6.93 8.86
CA LYS A 79 18.72 -8.33 8.72
C LYS A 79 18.57 -9.17 10.01
N SER A 80 18.20 -8.57 11.14
CA SER A 80 18.12 -9.23 12.45
C SER A 80 16.67 -9.30 12.92
N GLY A 81 16.18 -10.53 13.07
CA GLY A 81 14.80 -10.84 13.43
C GLY A 81 14.39 -10.42 14.84
N GLU A 82 13.81 -9.22 14.96
CA GLU A 82 13.10 -8.76 16.17
C GLU A 82 11.73 -8.12 15.86
N SER A 83 11.28 -8.11 14.61
CA SER A 83 9.91 -7.74 14.24
C SER A 83 9.12 -8.99 13.83
N PHE A 84 7.86 -9.06 14.29
CA PHE A 84 6.90 -10.15 14.07
C PHE A 84 6.77 -10.60 12.60
N ASP A 85 7.08 -9.71 11.65
CA ASP A 85 7.18 -10.00 10.22
C ASP A 85 8.62 -10.35 9.84
N THR A 86 8.95 -11.64 9.90
CA THR A 86 10.22 -12.16 9.35
C THR A 86 10.20 -12.05 7.82
N TRP A 87 10.68 -10.94 7.28
CA TRP A 87 10.93 -10.78 5.85
C TRP A 87 11.96 -11.81 5.39
N ASN A 88 11.49 -12.95 4.89
CA ASN A 88 12.36 -13.98 4.34
C ASN A 88 12.88 -13.52 2.97
N PHE A 89 14.08 -12.97 2.96
CA PHE A 89 14.76 -12.49 1.76
C PHE A 89 14.79 -13.53 0.62
N SER A 90 14.93 -14.81 0.97
CA SER A 90 14.95 -15.90 -0.02
C SER A 90 13.59 -16.11 -0.70
N SER A 91 12.48 -15.93 0.01
CA SER A 91 11.13 -16.09 -0.57
C SER A 91 10.69 -14.88 -1.40
N LYS A 92 11.40 -13.75 -1.31
CA LYS A 92 11.06 -12.47 -1.96
C LYS A 92 12.15 -11.95 -2.90
N THR A 93 13.07 -12.80 -3.36
CA THR A 93 14.06 -12.47 -4.40
C THR A 93 14.03 -13.50 -5.49
N VAL A 94 14.43 -13.16 -6.72
CA VAL A 94 14.60 -14.10 -7.83
C VAL A 94 16.07 -14.12 -8.21
N THR A 95 16.68 -15.30 -8.14
CA THR A 95 18.07 -15.49 -8.54
C THR A 95 18.21 -15.58 -10.05
N ARG A 96 19.43 -15.39 -10.54
CA ARG A 96 19.74 -15.53 -11.97
C ARG A 96 19.38 -16.91 -12.51
N THR A 97 19.73 -17.98 -11.79
CA THR A 97 19.44 -19.37 -12.19
C THR A 97 17.95 -19.61 -12.32
N GLU A 98 17.15 -19.18 -11.34
CA GLU A 98 15.69 -19.32 -11.40
C GLU A 98 15.07 -18.57 -12.58
N TYR A 99 15.61 -17.38 -12.91
CA TYR A 99 15.16 -16.59 -14.05
C TYR A 99 15.57 -17.23 -15.39
N GLU A 100 16.77 -17.79 -15.49
CA GLU A 100 17.22 -18.49 -16.69
C GLU A 100 16.38 -19.75 -16.96
N GLU A 101 15.89 -20.42 -15.90
CA GLU A 101 15.01 -21.60 -16.01
C GLU A 101 13.54 -21.26 -16.32
N ASN A 102 12.99 -20.22 -15.68
CA ASN A 102 11.54 -19.95 -15.67
C ASN A 102 11.15 -18.66 -16.43
N GLY A 103 12.14 -17.86 -16.84
CA GLY A 103 11.93 -16.58 -17.52
C GLY A 103 11.16 -15.57 -16.67
N LEU A 104 10.32 -14.76 -17.33
CA LEU A 104 9.49 -13.75 -16.66
C LEU A 104 8.44 -14.35 -15.70
N ASN A 105 8.03 -15.61 -15.91
CA ASN A 105 6.95 -16.23 -15.16
C ASN A 105 7.28 -16.33 -13.66
N ILE A 106 8.53 -16.61 -13.28
CA ILE A 106 8.91 -16.67 -11.87
C ILE A 106 8.80 -15.30 -11.19
N CYS A 107 9.11 -14.22 -11.90
CA CYS A 107 8.94 -12.86 -11.38
C CYS A 107 7.46 -12.54 -11.15
N GLN A 108 6.58 -12.91 -12.09
CA GLN A 108 5.13 -12.72 -11.92
C GLN A 108 4.62 -13.52 -10.73
N LYS A 109 4.98 -14.81 -10.63
CA LYS A 109 4.57 -15.66 -9.51
C LYS A 109 5.08 -15.15 -8.16
N ARG A 110 6.31 -14.63 -8.08
CA ARG A 110 6.91 -14.20 -6.80
C ARG A 110 6.53 -12.77 -6.40
N PHE A 111 6.35 -11.87 -7.37
CA PHE A 111 6.13 -10.44 -7.14
C PHE A 111 4.72 -9.93 -7.47
N ASN A 112 3.93 -10.61 -8.31
CA ASN A 112 2.55 -10.19 -8.60
C ASN A 112 1.50 -10.86 -7.70
N ASN A 113 1.90 -11.83 -6.86
CA ASN A 113 1.00 -12.54 -5.95
C ASN A 113 0.46 -11.69 -4.78
N TYR A 114 0.62 -10.37 -4.79
CA TYR A 114 -0.04 -9.48 -3.82
C TYR A 114 -1.59 -9.51 -3.89
N TRP A 115 -2.17 -10.09 -4.95
CA TRP A 115 -3.61 -10.17 -5.16
C TRP A 115 -4.19 -11.59 -5.13
N LEU A 116 -3.37 -12.64 -4.98
CA LEU A 116 -3.80 -14.04 -5.14
C LEU A 116 -3.31 -14.97 -4.03
N ASP A 117 -3.01 -14.44 -2.85
CA ASP A 117 -3.05 -15.30 -1.67
C ASP A 117 -4.51 -15.36 -1.22
N GLU A 118 -5.26 -16.31 -1.79
CA GLU A 118 -6.64 -16.66 -1.40
C GLU A 118 -6.76 -16.94 0.11
N ASN A 119 -5.63 -17.13 0.79
CA ASN A 119 -5.56 -17.42 2.22
C ASN A 119 -5.24 -16.21 3.10
N ASN A 120 -5.04 -14.99 2.56
CA ASN A 120 -4.47 -13.90 3.38
C ASN A 120 -5.02 -12.49 3.19
N ILE A 121 -6.15 -12.32 2.51
CA ILE A 121 -6.97 -11.11 2.65
C ILE A 121 -8.40 -11.57 2.91
N LEU A 122 -8.73 -11.65 4.20
CA LEU A 122 -10.07 -11.69 4.77
C LEU A 122 -11.08 -12.52 3.97
N ASN A 123 -11.24 -13.78 4.37
CA ASN A 123 -12.44 -14.56 4.14
C ASN A 123 -13.65 -13.78 4.69
N ILE A 124 -14.17 -12.88 3.90
CA ILE A 124 -15.54 -12.41 4.02
C ILE A 124 -16.30 -13.26 3.04
N GLN A 125 -16.85 -14.34 3.58
CA GLN A 125 -17.89 -15.09 2.92
C GLN A 125 -19.02 -14.09 2.62
N GLU A 126 -19.27 -13.84 1.34
CA GLU A 126 -20.51 -13.22 0.91
C GLU A 126 -21.63 -14.23 1.18
N ASP A 127 -22.50 -13.91 2.15
CA ASP A 127 -23.86 -14.46 2.24
C ASP A 127 -24.76 -13.84 1.16
#